data_AF-A0A533UEX4-F1
#
_entry.id   AF-A0A533UEX4-F1
#
_cell.length_a   1.000
_cell.length_b   1.000
_cell.length_c   1.000
_cell.angle_alpha   90.00
_cell.angle_beta   90.00
_cell.angle_gamma   90.00
#
_symmetry.space_group_name_H-M   'P 1'
#
loop_
_entity.id
_entity.type
_entity.pdbx_description
1 polymer ?
#
loop_
_entity_poly.entity_id
_entity_poly.type
_entity_poly.pdbx_seq_one_letter_code
_entity_poly.pdbx_strand_id
1 'polypeptide(L)'
;MTINDFVFSCATDNVPAYFTYEGQNMLIVQSKDGAKNKENDFEKIEPFMSALISHESVHVVITKLVNSQISDSLDDVEIIVDRYGKKFQVSLNNMFFSTDFTGIITS
;
A
#
# COMPACT_ATOMS: atom_id res chain seq x y z
N MET A 1 12.07 -5.20 -1.20
CA MET A 1 11.72 -6.08 -2.35
C MET A 1 11.87 -5.29 -3.65
N THR A 2 11.77 -5.92 -4.81
CA THR A 2 11.76 -5.23 -6.12
C THR A 2 10.54 -5.71 -6.89
N ILE A 3 9.74 -4.80 -7.43
CA ILE A 3 8.63 -5.14 -8.33
C ILE A 3 9.19 -5.40 -9.72
N ASN A 4 8.98 -6.62 -10.23
CA ASN A 4 9.31 -6.98 -11.61
C ASN A 4 8.12 -6.81 -12.55
N ASP A 5 6.90 -7.03 -12.06
CA ASP A 5 5.67 -6.93 -12.85
C ASP A 5 4.44 -6.66 -11.98
N PHE A 6 3.34 -6.24 -12.61
CA PHE A 6 2.03 -6.04 -11.99
C PHE A 6 1.01 -7.04 -12.55
N VAL A 7 0.32 -7.74 -11.65
CA VAL A 7 -0.67 -8.77 -12.00
C VAL A 7 -2.03 -8.39 -11.42
N PHE A 8 -3.07 -8.38 -12.26
CA PHE A 8 -4.43 -8.18 -11.80
C PHE A 8 -5.06 -9.49 -11.35
N SER A 9 -5.71 -9.47 -10.18
CA SER A 9 -6.40 -10.62 -9.60
C SER A 9 -7.72 -10.20 -8.95
N CYS A 10 -8.52 -11.17 -8.52
CA CYS A 10 -9.80 -10.96 -7.84
C CYS A 10 -9.84 -11.77 -6.54
N ALA A 11 -10.27 -11.11 -5.46
CA ALA A 11 -10.48 -11.75 -4.17
C ALA A 11 -11.65 -12.75 -4.24
N THR A 12 -11.48 -13.91 -3.60
CA THR A 12 -12.54 -14.94 -3.52
C THR A 12 -13.41 -14.80 -2.26
N ASP A 13 -12.87 -14.12 -1.25
CA ASP A 13 -13.46 -13.80 0.04
C ASP A 13 -14.05 -12.37 0.05
N ASN A 14 -14.56 -11.93 1.20
CA ASN A 14 -15.25 -10.65 1.35
C ASN A 14 -14.32 -9.58 1.95
N VAL A 15 -13.14 -9.43 1.35
CA VAL A 15 -12.17 -8.38 1.72
C VAL A 15 -12.26 -7.20 0.73
N PRO A 16 -11.95 -5.96 1.17
CA PRO A 16 -11.78 -4.82 0.28
C PRO A 16 -10.67 -5.08 -0.75
N ALA A 17 -10.60 -4.26 -1.81
CA ALA A 17 -9.50 -4.32 -2.76
C ALA A 17 -8.16 -3.95 -2.10
N TYR A 18 -7.06 -4.60 -2.49
CA TYR A 18 -5.75 -4.41 -1.85
C TYR A 18 -4.58 -4.75 -2.79
N PHE A 19 -3.38 -4.39 -2.36
CA PHE A 19 -2.12 -4.72 -3.03
C PHE A 19 -1.37 -5.77 -2.19
N THR A 20 -0.79 -6.77 -2.84
CA THR A 20 0.04 -7.78 -2.17
C THR A 20 1.11 -8.32 -3.12
N TYR A 21 1.90 -9.31 -2.67
CA TYR A 21 3.01 -9.86 -3.43
C TYR A 21 2.88 -11.36 -3.68
N GLU A 22 3.28 -11.78 -4.87
CA GLU A 22 3.63 -13.17 -5.17
C GLU A 22 5.03 -13.18 -5.76
N GLY A 23 6.02 -13.57 -4.94
CA GLY A 23 7.42 -13.45 -5.29
C GLY A 23 7.81 -11.99 -5.53
N GLN A 24 8.20 -11.65 -6.76
CA GLN A 24 8.61 -10.29 -7.17
C GLN A 24 7.51 -9.56 -7.95
N ASN A 25 6.30 -10.12 -8.04
CA ASN A 25 5.18 -9.50 -8.74
C ASN A 25 4.25 -8.83 -7.74
N MET A 26 3.81 -7.62 -8.05
CA MET A 26 2.78 -6.91 -7.31
C MET A 26 1.41 -7.37 -7.81
N LEU A 27 0.61 -7.94 -6.92
CA LEU A 27 -0.78 -8.29 -7.18
C LEU A 27 -1.67 -7.10 -6.85
N ILE A 28 -2.46 -6.70 -7.84
CA ILE A 28 -3.53 -5.72 -7.72
C ILE A 28 -4.82 -6.51 -7.61
N VAL A 29 -5.33 -6.64 -6.39
CA VAL A 29 -6.46 -7.53 -6.08
C VAL A 29 -7.75 -6.72 -5.99
N GLN A 30 -8.64 -6.89 -6.97
CA GLN A 30 -9.98 -6.33 -6.95
C GLN A 30 -10.85 -7.07 -5.94
N SER A 31 -11.75 -6.36 -5.26
CA SER A 31 -12.74 -6.96 -4.37
C SER A 31 -13.72 -7.85 -5.16
N LYS A 32 -14.23 -8.87 -4.48
CA LYS A 32 -15.25 -9.76 -5.03
C LYS A 32 -16.53 -9.02 -5.42
N ASP A 33 -16.93 -8.04 -4.62
CA ASP A 33 -18.17 -7.30 -4.84
C ASP A 33 -18.02 -6.32 -6.01
N GLY A 34 -16.90 -5.60 -6.09
CA GLY A 34 -16.56 -4.77 -7.25
C GLY A 34 -16.56 -5.60 -8.55
N ALA A 35 -15.89 -6.76 -8.54
CA ALA A 35 -15.87 -7.66 -9.69
C ALA A 35 -17.28 -8.16 -10.10
N LYS A 36 -18.12 -8.53 -9.13
CA LYS A 36 -19.51 -8.97 -9.39
C LYS A 36 -20.39 -7.85 -9.94
N ASN A 37 -20.24 -6.63 -9.41
CA ASN A 37 -21.03 -5.48 -9.81
C ASN A 37 -20.50 -4.79 -11.07
N LYS A 38 -19.38 -5.28 -11.64
CA LYS A 38 -18.64 -4.64 -12.74
C LYS A 38 -18.16 -3.23 -12.38
N GLU A 39 -17.90 -3.00 -11.11
CA GLU A 39 -17.33 -1.76 -10.57
C GLU A 39 -15.83 -1.98 -10.37
N ASN A 40 -15.01 -1.12 -10.98
CA ASN A 40 -13.56 -1.20 -10.82
C ASN A 40 -13.14 -0.47 -9.53
N ASP A 41 -12.73 -1.22 -8.52
CA ASP A 41 -12.22 -0.67 -7.25
C ASP A 41 -11.00 0.25 -7.44
N PHE A 42 -10.31 0.10 -8.57
CA PHE A 42 -9.17 0.91 -8.98
C PHE A 42 -9.45 1.69 -10.26
N GLU A 43 -10.67 2.23 -10.43
CA GLU A 43 -11.00 3.09 -11.59
C GLU A 43 -9.98 4.21 -11.82
N LYS A 44 -9.36 4.70 -10.73
CA LYS A 44 -8.23 5.64 -10.76
C LYS A 44 -7.01 5.01 -10.08
N ILE A 45 -6.31 4.14 -10.79
CA ILE A 45 -5.20 3.37 -10.22
C ILE A 45 -3.89 4.16 -10.13
N GLU A 46 -3.70 5.19 -10.96
CA GLU A 46 -2.45 5.94 -11.11
C GLU A 46 -1.89 6.56 -9.82
N PRO A 47 -2.71 7.11 -8.90
CA PRO A 47 -2.22 7.60 -7.62
C PRO A 47 -1.60 6.49 -6.77
N PHE A 48 -2.21 5.30 -6.76
CA PHE A 48 -1.70 4.15 -6.02
C PHE A 48 -0.40 3.62 -6.63
N MET A 49 -0.32 3.54 -7.97
CA MET A 49 0.88 3.10 -8.67
C MET A 49 2.09 3.99 -8.37
N SER A 50 1.89 5.31 -8.37
CA SER A 50 2.97 6.27 -8.09
C SER A 50 3.47 6.15 -6.64
N ALA A 51 2.55 5.96 -5.69
CA ALA A 51 2.87 5.73 -4.29
C ALA A 51 3.63 4.40 -4.09
N LEU A 52 3.12 3.30 -4.66
CA LEU A 52 3.73 1.97 -4.59
C LEU A 52 5.14 1.94 -5.18
N ILE A 53 5.32 2.51 -6.39
CA ILE A 53 6.64 2.59 -7.03
C ILE A 53 7.60 3.41 -6.17
N SER A 54 7.15 4.53 -5.60
CA SER A 54 7.98 5.37 -4.74
C SER A 54 8.39 4.63 -3.46
N HIS A 55 7.44 3.94 -2.82
CA HIS A 55 7.66 3.13 -1.63
C HIS A 55 8.73 2.05 -1.90
N GLU A 56 8.54 1.23 -2.93
CA GLU A 56 9.49 0.16 -3.26
C GLU A 56 10.84 0.68 -3.72
N SER A 57 10.88 1.84 -4.39
CA SER A 57 12.15 2.48 -4.76
C SER A 57 12.99 2.83 -3.53
N VAL A 58 12.35 3.27 -2.44
CA VAL A 58 13.03 3.54 -1.16
C VAL A 58 13.56 2.23 -0.55
N HIS A 59 12.76 1.16 -0.56
CA HIS A 59 13.22 -0.16 -0.08
C HIS A 59 14.47 -0.65 -0.85
N VAL A 60 14.46 -0.54 -2.18
CA VAL A 60 15.60 -0.95 -3.03
C VAL A 60 16.86 -0.15 -2.68
N VAL A 61 16.74 1.17 -2.52
CA VAL A 61 17.89 2.03 -2.20
C VAL A 61 18.45 1.71 -0.83
N ILE A 62 17.61 1.58 0.20
CA ILE A 62 18.05 1.30 1.57
C ILE A 62 18.67 -0.09 1.69
N THR A 63 18.07 -1.09 1.03
CA THR A 63 18.63 -2.46 0.95
C THR A 63 20.04 -2.45 0.38
N LYS A 64 20.30 -1.67 -0.68
CA LYS A 64 21.62 -1.57 -1.32
C LYS A 64 22.65 -0.82 -0.48
N LEU A 65 22.22 0.22 0.23
CA LEU A 65 23.13 1.09 0.99
C LEU A 65 23.49 0.54 2.37
N VAL A 66 22.57 -0.19 3.00
CA VAL A 66 22.75 -0.65 4.39
C VAL A 66 22.60 -2.16 4.50
N ASN A 67 21.37 -2.67 4.55
CA ASN A 67 21.03 -4.09 4.41
C ASN A 67 19.51 -4.26 4.29
N SER A 68 19.05 -5.48 3.98
CA SER A 68 17.63 -5.80 3.84
C SER A 68 16.84 -5.70 5.16
N GLN A 69 17.41 -6.07 6.32
CA GLN A 69 16.71 -5.99 7.61
C GLN A 69 16.22 -4.57 7.94
N ILE A 70 17.04 -3.55 7.66
CA ILE A 70 16.65 -2.16 7.91
C ILE A 70 15.60 -1.70 6.89
N SER A 71 15.73 -2.13 5.64
CA SER A 71 14.71 -1.84 4.64
C SER A 71 13.36 -2.44 5.04
N ASP A 72 13.34 -3.70 5.47
CA ASP A 72 12.11 -4.39 5.86
C ASP A 72 11.49 -3.74 7.11
N SER A 73 12.30 -3.17 8.01
CA SER A 73 11.80 -2.44 9.19
C SER A 73 11.07 -1.12 8.87
N LEU A 74 11.16 -0.61 7.63
CA LEU A 74 10.43 0.60 7.22
C LEU A 74 8.91 0.37 7.19
N ASP A 75 8.49 -0.84 6.85
CA ASP A 75 7.07 -1.22 6.83
C ASP A 75 6.43 -1.12 8.22
N ASP A 76 7.25 -1.34 9.25
CA ASP A 76 6.88 -1.29 10.67
C ASP A 76 7.05 0.10 11.30
N VAL A 77 7.44 1.12 10.53
CA VAL A 77 7.61 2.47 11.06
C VAL A 77 6.25 3.04 11.43
N GLU A 78 6.09 3.40 12.69
CA GLU A 78 4.91 4.09 13.19
C GLU A 78 5.25 5.54 13.50
N ILE A 79 4.38 6.45 13.04
CA ILE A 79 4.49 7.88 13.26
C ILE A 79 3.33 8.37 14.13
N ILE A 80 3.59 9.39 14.94
CA ILE A 80 2.55 10.08 15.70
C ILE A 80 2.03 11.26 14.86
N VAL A 81 0.75 11.24 14.50
CA VAL A 81 0.09 12.31 13.75
C VAL A 81 -0.94 13.00 14.65
N ASP A 82 -0.93 14.33 14.67
CA ASP A 82 -1.94 15.13 15.37
C ASP A 82 -3.06 15.54 14.39
N ARG A 83 -4.31 15.17 14.71
CA ARG A 83 -5.49 15.55 13.94
C ARG A 83 -6.61 15.96 14.89
N TYR A 84 -7.11 17.19 14.71
CA TYR A 84 -8.13 17.80 15.58
C TYR A 84 -7.76 17.81 17.07
N GLY A 85 -6.48 17.99 17.40
CA GLY A 85 -5.97 18.02 18.78
C GLY A 85 -5.89 16.63 19.44
N LYS A 86 -6.01 15.56 18.65
CA LYS A 86 -5.82 14.18 19.09
C LYS A 86 -4.60 13.60 18.38
N LYS A 87 -3.78 12.86 19.14
CA LYS A 87 -2.61 12.15 18.62
C LYS A 87 -2.99 10.72 18.25
N PHE A 88 -2.60 10.31 17.05
CA PHE A 88 -2.80 8.98 16.51
C PHE A 88 -1.44 8.36 16.20
N GLN A 89 -1.26 7.10 16.59
CA GLN A 89 -0.13 6.29 16.14
C GLN A 89 -0.56 5.58 14.85
N VAL A 90 0.20 5.81 13.80
CA VAL A 90 -0.17 5.42 12.44
C VAL A 90 1.03 4.76 11.79
N SER A 91 0.85 3.56 11.25
CA SER A 91 1.88 2.94 10.41
C SER A 91 2.10 3.82 9.17
N LEU A 92 3.37 4.03 8.81
CA LEU A 92 3.78 4.81 7.65
C LEU A 92 3.07 4.33 6.38
N ASN A 93 2.85 3.02 6.26
CA ASN A 93 2.13 2.40 5.14
C ASN A 93 0.67 2.84 5.03
N ASN A 94 0.03 3.25 6.14
CA ASN A 94 -1.33 3.75 6.09
C ASN A 94 -1.44 5.15 5.47
N MET A 95 -0.35 5.93 5.43
CA MET A 95 -0.37 7.28 4.84
C MET A 95 -0.86 7.30 3.40
N PHE A 96 -0.55 6.26 2.62
CA PHE A 96 -0.96 6.12 1.23
C PHE A 96 -2.46 5.91 1.04
N PHE A 97 -3.15 5.38 2.06
CA PHE A 97 -4.58 5.08 2.01
C PHE A 97 -5.46 6.20 2.59
N SER A 98 -4.83 7.26 3.13
CA SER A 98 -5.53 8.43 3.65
C SER A 98 -5.62 9.55 2.61
N THR A 99 -6.73 10.28 2.59
CA THR A 99 -6.97 11.38 1.63
C THR A 99 -6.13 12.63 1.91
N ASP A 100 -5.56 12.75 3.10
CA ASP A 100 -4.77 13.89 3.57
C ASP A 100 -3.33 13.51 3.98
N PHE A 101 -2.87 12.32 3.60
CA PHE A 101 -1.55 11.78 3.92
C PHE A 101 -1.26 11.62 5.43
N THR A 102 -2.28 11.73 6.29
CA THR A 102 -2.11 11.51 7.74
C THR A 102 -2.00 10.03 8.12
N GLY A 103 -2.36 9.15 7.18
CA GLY A 103 -2.56 7.72 7.38
C GLY A 103 -3.73 7.36 8.28
N ILE A 104 -4.56 8.35 8.62
CA ILE A 104 -5.80 8.15 9.34
C ILE A 104 -6.90 7.88 8.32
N ILE A 105 -7.28 6.61 8.19
CA ILE A 105 -8.39 6.17 7.35
C ILE A 105 -9.69 6.50 8.08
N THR A 106 -10.39 7.55 7.64
CA THR A 106 -11.72 7.90 8.14
C THR A 106 -12.77 7.39 7.16
N SER A 107 -13.67 6.53 7.63
CA SER A 107 -14.87 6.06 6.91
C SER A 107 -15.81 7.19 6.52
#